data_AF-A0A948KME4-F1
#
_entry.id   AF-A0A948KME4-F1
#
_cell.length_a   1.000
_cell.length_b   1.000
_cell.length_c   1.000
_cell.angle_alpha   90.00
_cell.angle_beta   90.00
_cell.angle_gamma   90.00
#
_symmetry.space_group_name_H-M   'P 1'
#
loop_
_entity.id
_entity.type
_entity.pdbx_description
1 polymer ?
#
loop_
_entity_poly.entity_id
_entity_poly.type
_entity_poly.pdbx_seq_one_letter_code
_entity_poly.pdbx_strand_id
1 'polypeptide(L)'
;MLFLLGNAIREARRRLKLTQSALANATGIGRSTLSQIENGSVADIGIRKIIRVLDYLGLELTTRPQGAPPTLEELRQEGKR
;
A
#
# COMPACT_ATOMS: atom_id res chain seq x y z
N MET A 1 -6.51 8.46 3.80
CA MET A 1 -5.87 7.17 4.19
C MET A 1 -5.63 6.24 3.01
N LEU A 2 -6.64 5.91 2.18
CA LEU A 2 -6.43 5.00 1.04
C LEU A 2 -5.37 5.46 0.03
N PHE A 3 -5.24 6.76 -0.21
CA PHE A 3 -4.19 7.29 -1.10
C PHE A 3 -2.76 6.95 -0.62
N LEU A 4 -2.49 7.08 0.69
CA LEU A 4 -1.17 6.78 1.25
C LEU A 4 -0.86 5.28 1.18
N LEU A 5 -1.85 4.44 1.51
CA LEU A 5 -1.73 2.98 1.39
C LEU A 5 -1.49 2.57 -0.07
N GLY A 6 -2.29 3.09 -1.00
CA GLY A 6 -2.16 2.84 -2.43
C GLY A 6 -0.79 3.23 -2.98
N ASN A 7 -0.26 4.38 -2.54
CA ASN A 7 1.07 4.82 -2.90
C ASN A 7 2.16 3.90 -2.32
N ALA A 8 2.06 3.50 -1.05
CA ALA A 8 3.00 2.55 -0.43
C ALA A 8 3.04 1.20 -1.17
N ILE A 9 1.86 0.67 -1.54
CA ILE A 9 1.73 -0.56 -2.34
C ILE A 9 2.39 -0.39 -3.70
N ARG A 10 2.12 0.73 -4.40
CA ARG A 10 2.72 1.03 -5.71
C ARG A 10 4.23 1.09 -5.65
N GLU A 11 4.79 1.80 -4.68
CA GLU A 11 6.23 1.99 -4.54
C GLU A 11 6.93 0.67 -4.19
N ALA A 12 6.37 -0.13 -3.27
CA ALA A 12 6.90 -1.46 -2.98
C ALA A 12 6.82 -2.39 -4.19
N ARG A 13 5.72 -2.39 -4.94
CA ARG A 13 5.60 -3.15 -6.19
C ARG A 13 6.68 -2.77 -7.20
N ARG A 14 6.91 -1.46 -7.39
CA ARG A 14 7.93 -0.93 -8.31
C ARG A 14 9.35 -1.29 -7.86
N ARG A 15 9.64 -1.26 -6.55
CA ARG A 15 10.91 -1.70 -5.98
C ARG A 15 11.22 -3.17 -6.30
N LEU A 16 10.18 -4.02 -6.29
CA LEU A 16 10.27 -5.42 -6.69
C LEU A 16 10.19 -5.65 -8.21
N LYS A 17 10.12 -4.58 -9.02
CA LYS A 17 10.03 -4.61 -10.50
C LYS A 17 8.84 -5.41 -11.04
N LEU A 18 7.75 -5.46 -10.28
CA LEU A 18 6.55 -6.20 -10.67
C LEU A 18 5.59 -5.32 -11.49
N THR A 19 4.94 -5.91 -12.50
CA THR A 19 3.79 -5.28 -13.14
C THR A 19 2.56 -5.38 -12.25
N GLN A 20 1.54 -4.56 -12.48
CA GLN A 20 0.26 -4.69 -11.78
C GLN A 20 -0.36 -6.08 -12.04
N SER A 21 -0.31 -6.59 -13.26
CA SER A 21 -0.84 -7.92 -13.58
C SER A 21 -0.11 -9.03 -12.81
N ALA A 22 1.22 -8.94 -12.68
CA ALA A 22 1.99 -9.92 -11.93
C ALA A 22 1.61 -9.95 -10.44
N LEU A 23 1.53 -8.78 -9.80
CA LEU A 23 1.11 -8.68 -8.40
C LEU A 23 -0.35 -9.13 -8.22
N ALA A 24 -1.24 -8.71 -9.12
CA ALA A 24 -2.65 -9.08 -9.08
C ALA A 24 -2.84 -10.60 -9.16
N ASN A 25 -2.12 -11.27 -10.08
CA ASN A 25 -2.15 -12.72 -10.22
C ASN A 25 -1.58 -13.42 -8.98
N ALA A 26 -0.43 -12.99 -8.49
CA ALA A 26 0.24 -13.60 -7.34
C ALA A 26 -0.59 -13.47 -6.05
N THR A 27 -1.36 -12.40 -5.93
CA THR A 27 -2.20 -12.13 -4.75
C THR A 27 -3.66 -12.48 -4.98
N GLY A 28 -4.05 -13.03 -6.13
CA GLY A 28 -5.45 -13.39 -6.41
C GLY A 28 -6.44 -12.22 -6.29
N ILE A 29 -6.03 -11.02 -6.68
CA ILE A 29 -6.90 -9.85 -6.83
C ILE A 29 -7.05 -9.49 -8.31
N GLY A 30 -8.14 -8.82 -8.68
CA GLY A 30 -8.30 -8.32 -10.04
C GLY A 30 -7.29 -7.22 -10.35
N ARG A 31 -6.71 -7.21 -11.56
CA ARG A 31 -5.78 -6.16 -12.01
C ARG A 31 -6.41 -4.76 -11.99
N SER A 32 -7.70 -4.65 -12.34
CA SER A 32 -8.45 -3.39 -12.22
C SER A 32 -8.57 -2.94 -10.77
N THR A 33 -8.89 -3.87 -9.86
CA THR A 33 -8.93 -3.62 -8.41
C THR A 33 -7.58 -3.14 -7.90
N LEU A 34 -6.47 -3.79 -8.27
CA LEU A 34 -5.13 -3.34 -7.90
C LEU A 34 -4.85 -1.92 -8.41
N SER A 35 -5.23 -1.61 -9.66
CA SER A 35 -5.10 -0.26 -10.19
C SER A 35 -5.88 0.77 -9.37
N GLN A 36 -7.12 0.45 -8.98
CA GLN A 36 -7.94 1.31 -8.14
C GLN A 36 -7.36 1.48 -6.73
N ILE A 37 -6.81 0.43 -6.13
CA ILE A 37 -6.09 0.50 -4.84
C ILE A 37 -4.91 1.47 -4.96
N GLU A 38 -4.03 1.27 -5.94
CA GLU A 38 -2.83 2.09 -6.11
C GLU A 38 -3.14 3.56 -6.44
N ASN A 39 -4.30 3.82 -7.04
CA ASN A 39 -4.80 5.16 -7.33
C ASN A 39 -5.67 5.75 -6.20
N GLY A 40 -5.98 4.98 -5.15
CA GLY A 40 -6.88 5.41 -4.08
C GLY A 40 -8.34 5.60 -4.49
N SER A 41 -8.77 5.03 -5.62
CA SER A 41 -10.14 5.14 -6.16
C SER A 41 -11.02 3.92 -5.88
N VAL A 42 -10.50 2.91 -5.17
CA VAL A 42 -11.29 1.75 -4.77
C VAL A 42 -12.33 2.16 -3.72
N ALA A 43 -13.61 1.88 -3.99
CA ALA A 43 -14.71 2.24 -3.10
C ALA A 43 -14.79 1.31 -1.88
N ASP A 44 -14.63 0.01 -2.10
CA ASP A 44 -14.60 -1.01 -1.05
C ASP A 44 -13.63 -2.14 -1.40
N ILE A 45 -12.92 -2.62 -0.39
CA ILE A 45 -12.07 -3.79 -0.47
C ILE A 45 -11.93 -4.46 0.90
N GLY A 46 -12.22 -5.76 0.94
CA GLY A 46 -12.05 -6.53 2.17
C GLY A 46 -10.61 -6.52 2.67
N ILE A 47 -10.43 -6.25 3.97
CA ILE A 47 -9.12 -6.12 4.65
C ILE A 47 -8.17 -7.29 4.38
N ARG A 48 -8.70 -8.52 4.27
CA ARG A 48 -7.92 -9.74 3.96
C ARG A 48 -7.21 -9.68 2.60
N LYS A 49 -7.80 -9.00 1.61
CA LYS A 49 -7.17 -8.80 0.30
C LYS A 49 -6.00 -7.82 0.40
N ILE A 50 -6.17 -6.75 1.19
CA ILE A 50 -5.11 -5.78 1.45
C ILE A 50 -3.94 -6.43 2.19
N ILE A 51 -4.20 -7.14 3.29
CA ILE A 51 -3.16 -7.83 4.06
C ILE A 51 -2.35 -8.76 3.16
N ARG A 52 -3.00 -9.58 2.33
CA ARG A 52 -2.32 -10.49 1.40
C ARG A 52 -1.41 -9.76 0.40
N VAL A 53 -1.83 -8.60 -0.10
CA VAL A 53 -1.00 -7.77 -0.98
C VAL A 53 0.21 -7.23 -0.23
N LEU A 54 0.01 -6.76 1.00
CA LEU A 54 1.09 -6.26 1.84
C LEU A 54 2.09 -7.38 2.16
N ASP A 55 1.63 -8.55 2.60
CA ASP A 55 2.48 -9.71 2.91
C ASP A 55 3.35 -10.09 1.71
N TYR A 56 2.75 -10.16 0.51
CA TYR A 56 3.49 -10.47 -0.71
C TYR A 56 4.56 -9.41 -1.06
N LEU A 57 4.33 -8.15 -0.70
CA LEU A 57 5.26 -7.05 -0.90
C LEU A 57 6.29 -6.91 0.25
N GLY A 58 6.22 -7.75 1.28
CA GLY A 58 7.05 -7.63 2.49
C GLY A 58 6.71 -6.41 3.33
N LEU A 59 5.42 -6.04 3.37
CA LEU A 59 4.87 -4.94 4.15
C LEU A 59 3.89 -5.49 5.18
N GLU A 60 3.66 -4.74 6.24
CA GLU A 60 2.63 -5.04 7.25
C GLU A 60 1.70 -3.85 7.47
N LEU A 61 0.49 -4.13 7.94
CA LEU A 61 -0.45 -3.11 8.38
C LEU A 61 -0.38 -2.96 9.89
N THR A 62 -0.13 -1.75 10.38
CA THR A 62 -0.03 -1.47 11.82
C THR A 62 -1.05 -0.41 12.26
N THR A 63 -1.40 -0.43 13.54
CA THR A 63 -2.27 0.55 14.18
C THR A 63 -1.46 1.45 15.10
N ARG A 64 -1.82 2.73 15.19
CA ARG A 64 -1.24 3.67 16.15
C ARG A 64 -2.32 4.52 16.80
N PRO A 65 -2.12 5.03 18.03
CA PRO A 65 -3.02 6.00 18.63
C PRO A 65 -3.25 7.21 17.72
N GLN A 66 -4.49 7.68 17.66
CA GLN A 66 -4.81 8.91 16.95
C GLN A 66 -4.11 10.10 17.62
N GLY A 67 -3.47 10.96 16.83
CA GLY A 67 -2.72 12.11 17.34
C GLY A 67 -1.36 11.77 17.96
N ALA A 68 -0.88 10.52 17.82
CA ALA A 68 0.48 10.18 18.19
C ALA A 68 1.49 11.10 17.46
N PRO A 69 2.57 11.54 18.13
CA PRO A 69 3.60 12.35 17.50
C PRO A 69 4.21 11.60 16.29
N PRO A 70 4.74 12.34 15.29
CA PRO A 70 5.37 11.74 14.13
C PRO A 70 6.58 10.90 14.54
N THR A 71 6.81 9.82 13.81
CA THR A 71 8.01 9.00 13.97
C THR A 71 9.24 9.76 13.48
N LEU A 72 10.42 9.35 13.96
CA LEU A 72 11.70 9.92 13.50
C LEU A 72 11.87 9.85 11.98
N GLU A 73 11.39 8.78 11.35
CA GLU A 73 11.47 8.59 9.91
C GLU A 73 10.56 9.56 9.15
N GLU A 74 9.33 9.80 9.65
CA GLU A 74 8.40 10.79 9.10
C GLU A 74 9.00 12.21 9.16
N LEU A 75 9.58 12.59 10.30
CA LEU A 75 10.25 13.88 10.46
C LEU A 75 11.42 14.08 9.48
N ARG A 76 12.20 13.02 9.23
CA ARG A 76 13.31 13.05 8.27
C ARG A 76 12.86 13.22 6.82
N GLN A 77 11.64 12.80 6.49
CA GLN A 77 11.06 12.94 5.15
C GLN A 77 10.44 14.33 4.94
N GLU A 78 9.90 14.96 5.98
CA GLU A 78 9.37 16.33 5.93
C GLU A 78 10.46 17.36 5.67
N GLY A 79 11.62 17.26 6.32
CA GLY A 79 12.76 18.18 6.11
C GLY A 79 13.46 18.06 4.74
N LYS A 80 13.07 17.09 3.90
CA LYS A 80 13.58 16.90 2.53
C LYS A 80 12.66 17.47 1.44
N ARG A 81 11.53 18.07 1.83
CA ARG A 81 10.59 18.73 0.91
C ARG A 81 10.85 20.23 0.81
#